data_AF-K1PXI5-F1
#
_entry.id   AF-K1PXI5-F1
#
_cell.length_a   1.000
_cell.length_b   1.000
_cell.length_c   1.000
_cell.angle_alpha   90.00
_cell.angle_beta   90.00
_cell.angle_gamma   90.00
#
_symmetry.space_group_name_H-M   'P 1'
#
loop_
_entity.id
_entity.type
_entity.pdbx_description
1 polymer ?
#
loop_
_entity_poly.entity_id
_entity_poly.type
_entity_poly.pdbx_seq_one_letter_code
_entity_poly.pdbx_strand_id
1 'polypeptide(L)'
;MHATCHKFEVYVTAVLQAKPDTIVEVWRGNSTVPWQHYMSRIASQGYKTILSSCWYLNYISYGQDWRKYYQCEPQNFTGSAEQHSNVIGGEACVWAEYIDGTNILSTLWPRASAVAERLWSSRDVTDVESAKFRLDQQRCRMVRRGIPAKPILDGYCGDYEFGFPESMGIYKQVTQEEHPNTSAGSPVWPRSSLTYTLLLILAQKIVRISYHL
;
A
#
# COMPACT_ATOMS: atom_id res chain seq x y z
N MET A 1 -10.06 0.26 -17.42
CA MET A 1 -8.92 0.14 -16.47
C MET A 1 -8.68 -1.34 -16.27
N HIS A 2 -7.67 -1.90 -16.92
CA HIS A 2 -7.20 -3.28 -16.68
C HIS A 2 -5.81 -3.13 -16.06
N ALA A 3 -5.72 -3.27 -14.74
CA ALA A 3 -4.43 -3.39 -14.04
C ALA A 3 -4.24 -4.85 -13.67
N THR A 4 -4.14 -5.72 -14.68
CA THR A 4 -3.59 -7.05 -14.50
C THR A 4 -2.09 -6.90 -14.40
N CYS A 5 -1.52 -7.17 -13.21
CA CYS A 5 -0.10 -7.44 -13.07
C CYS A 5 0.18 -8.73 -13.86
N HIS A 6 0.55 -8.61 -15.13
CA HIS A 6 1.03 -9.75 -15.92
C HIS A 6 2.44 -10.09 -15.44
N LYS A 7 2.54 -10.79 -14.29
CA LYS A 7 3.78 -11.43 -13.87
C LYS A 7 4.04 -12.61 -14.79
N PHE A 8 5.10 -12.51 -15.59
CA PHE A 8 5.67 -13.68 -16.24
C PHE A 8 6.41 -14.50 -15.18
N GLU A 9 6.00 -15.75 -15.00
CA GLU A 9 6.66 -16.65 -14.06
C GLU A 9 7.96 -17.18 -14.70
N VAL A 10 9.09 -16.57 -14.36
CA VAL A 10 10.40 -17.05 -14.78
C VAL A 10 11.00 -17.91 -13.67
N TYR A 11 11.07 -19.22 -13.89
CA TYR A 11 11.74 -20.14 -12.99
C TYR A 11 13.25 -20.11 -13.24
N VAL A 12 14.00 -19.40 -12.40
CA VAL A 12 15.47 -19.52 -12.39
C VAL A 12 15.82 -20.87 -11.78
N THR A 13 16.16 -21.84 -12.63
CA THR A 13 16.57 -23.20 -12.25
C THR A 13 18.05 -23.41 -12.56
N ALA A 14 18.63 -24.52 -12.08
CA ALA A 14 20.00 -24.87 -12.46
C ALA A 14 20.17 -25.10 -13.97
N VAL A 15 19.08 -25.30 -14.73
CA VAL A 15 19.09 -25.65 -16.15
C VAL A 15 18.88 -24.44 -17.07
N LEU A 16 18.25 -23.37 -16.56
CA LEU A 16 17.98 -22.12 -17.30
C LEU A 16 18.45 -20.94 -16.46
N GLN A 17 19.58 -20.35 -16.87
CA GLN A 17 20.14 -19.15 -16.25
C GLN A 17 19.60 -17.91 -16.95
N ALA A 18 19.07 -16.98 -16.15
CA ALA A 18 18.68 -15.66 -16.63
C ALA A 18 19.94 -14.82 -16.93
N LYS A 19 19.80 -13.77 -17.76
CA LYS A 19 20.90 -12.84 -18.03
C LYS A 19 21.38 -12.18 -16.72
N PRO A 20 22.69 -11.92 -16.54
CA PRO A 20 23.22 -11.42 -15.27
C PRO A 20 22.60 -10.11 -14.75
N ASP A 21 22.08 -9.26 -15.64
CA ASP A 21 21.43 -8.00 -15.32
C ASP A 21 19.92 -8.14 -15.00
N THR A 22 19.40 -9.36 -14.98
CA THR A 22 18.00 -9.64 -14.67
C THR A 22 17.71 -9.30 -13.21
N ILE A 23 16.66 -8.50 -12.99
CA ILE A 23 16.06 -8.31 -11.67
C ILE A 23 15.01 -9.40 -11.45
N VAL A 24 15.11 -10.11 -10.33
CA VAL A 24 14.20 -11.21 -10.01
C VAL A 24 13.27 -10.78 -8.88
N GLU A 25 11.97 -10.88 -9.11
CA GLU A 25 10.97 -10.56 -8.12
C GLU A 25 10.50 -11.82 -7.35
N VAL A 26 10.69 -11.81 -6.03
CA VAL A 26 10.29 -12.92 -5.16
C VAL A 26 8.88 -12.67 -4.63
N TRP A 27 7.92 -13.32 -5.28
CA TRP A 27 6.50 -13.21 -4.94
C TRP A 27 5.93 -14.45 -4.23
N ARG A 28 6.64 -15.59 -4.30
CA ARG A 28 6.28 -16.83 -3.60
C ARG A 28 6.93 -16.90 -2.22
N GLY A 29 6.23 -17.53 -1.27
CA GLY A 29 6.76 -17.72 0.09
C GLY A 29 5.73 -17.92 1.20
N ASN A 30 4.43 -17.80 0.90
CA ASN A 30 3.33 -18.08 1.85
C ASN A 30 2.89 -19.56 1.81
N SER A 31 3.79 -20.49 1.44
CA SER A 31 3.49 -21.92 1.26
C SER A 31 4.58 -22.77 1.94
N THR A 32 4.82 -23.99 1.49
CA THR A 32 5.78 -24.95 2.11
C THR A 32 7.20 -24.42 2.21
N VAL A 33 7.62 -23.58 1.26
CA VAL A 33 8.96 -22.97 1.24
C VAL A 33 8.82 -21.48 1.54
N PRO A 34 9.49 -20.95 2.58
CA PRO A 34 9.41 -19.55 2.95
C PRO A 34 10.14 -18.65 1.95
N TRP A 35 9.71 -17.39 1.80
CA TRP A 35 10.30 -16.45 0.81
C TRP A 35 11.81 -16.24 1.02
N GLN A 36 12.28 -16.32 2.27
CA GLN A 36 13.69 -16.18 2.66
C GLN A 36 14.58 -17.17 1.93
N HIS A 37 14.09 -18.40 1.69
CA HIS A 37 14.83 -19.42 0.95
C HIS A 37 15.09 -18.97 -0.50
N TYR A 38 14.07 -18.41 -1.16
CA TYR A 38 14.21 -17.89 -2.53
C TYR A 38 15.13 -16.67 -2.56
N MET A 39 14.98 -15.73 -1.62
CA MET A 39 15.84 -14.55 -1.52
C MET A 39 17.31 -14.94 -1.34
N SER A 40 17.62 -15.82 -0.40
CA SER A 40 18.98 -16.32 -0.15
C SER A 40 19.56 -16.99 -1.40
N ARG A 41 18.78 -17.87 -2.05
CA ARG A 41 19.23 -18.58 -3.26
C ARG A 41 19.52 -17.62 -4.41
N ILE A 42 18.60 -16.71 -4.72
CA ILE A 42 18.72 -15.79 -5.85
C ILE A 42 19.85 -14.77 -5.60
N ALA A 43 19.93 -14.22 -4.39
CA ALA A 43 21.00 -13.29 -4.02
C ALA A 43 22.39 -13.97 -4.08
N SER A 44 22.49 -15.26 -3.73
CA SER A 44 23.74 -16.02 -3.84
C SER A 44 24.22 -16.25 -5.27
N GLN A 45 23.31 -16.11 -6.25
CA GLN A 45 23.62 -16.17 -7.67
C GLN A 45 23.99 -14.80 -8.25
N GLY A 46 24.00 -13.74 -7.43
CA GLY A 46 24.40 -12.39 -7.85
C GLY A 46 23.29 -11.55 -8.49
N TYR A 47 22.06 -12.08 -8.60
CA TYR A 47 20.94 -11.32 -9.17
C TYR A 47 20.42 -10.26 -8.21
N LYS A 48 20.02 -9.11 -8.75
CA LYS A 48 19.25 -8.12 -7.99
C LYS A 48 17.84 -8.62 -7.73
N THR A 49 17.31 -8.32 -6.55
CA THR A 49 16.03 -8.84 -6.08
C THR A 49 15.08 -7.75 -5.60
N ILE A 50 13.80 -7.97 -5.88
CA ILE A 50 12.68 -7.19 -5.34
C ILE A 50 11.77 -8.17 -4.57
N LEU A 51 11.36 -7.82 -3.36
CA LEU A 51 10.47 -8.65 -2.55
C LEU A 51 9.01 -8.21 -2.71
N SER A 52 8.10 -9.17 -2.92
CA SER A 52 6.66 -8.91 -2.85
C SER A 52 5.88 -9.95 -2.03
N SER A 53 6.50 -11.09 -1.67
CA SER A 53 5.81 -12.24 -1.08
C SER A 53 5.07 -11.95 0.23
N CYS A 54 5.59 -11.03 1.06
CA CYS A 54 4.94 -10.67 2.31
C CYS A 54 3.94 -9.50 2.17
N TRP A 55 3.80 -8.91 0.98
CA TRP A 55 3.00 -7.70 0.74
C TRP A 55 1.86 -7.91 -0.27
N TYR A 56 1.17 -9.04 -0.15
CA TYR A 56 -0.09 -9.27 -0.86
C TYR A 56 -1.24 -8.61 -0.12
N LEU A 57 -1.64 -7.45 -0.63
CA LEU A 57 -2.71 -6.62 -0.06
C LEU A 57 -4.09 -7.11 -0.50
N ASN A 58 -4.21 -7.84 -1.59
CA ASN A 58 -5.46 -8.51 -1.98
C ASN A 58 -5.90 -9.56 -0.93
N TYR A 59 -4.98 -10.13 -0.16
CA TYR A 59 -5.31 -10.98 0.99
C TYR A 59 -5.76 -10.14 2.18
N ILE A 60 -7.06 -9.89 2.24
CA ILE A 60 -7.72 -9.19 3.34
C ILE A 60 -7.95 -10.14 4.53
N SER A 61 -7.72 -9.62 5.74
CA SER A 61 -8.00 -10.33 7.00
C SER A 61 -8.58 -9.33 8.00
N TYR A 62 -9.38 -9.82 8.96
CA TYR A 62 -9.92 -8.98 10.03
C TYR A 62 -8.80 -8.36 10.89
N GLY A 63 -9.03 -7.15 11.38
CA GLY A 63 -8.11 -6.43 12.27
C GLY A 63 -7.04 -5.58 11.56
N GLN A 64 -5.94 -5.32 12.27
CA GLN A 64 -4.86 -4.42 11.83
C GLN A 64 -3.78 -5.16 11.02
N ASP A 65 -4.19 -5.69 9.87
CA ASP A 65 -3.31 -6.43 8.94
C ASP A 65 -2.15 -5.60 8.37
N TRP A 66 -2.19 -4.26 8.48
CA TRP A 66 -1.04 -3.41 8.13
C TRP A 66 0.21 -3.69 8.96
N ARG A 67 0.04 -4.19 10.21
CA ARG A 67 1.14 -4.48 11.14
C ARG A 67 2.09 -5.54 10.58
N LYS A 68 1.56 -6.64 10.03
CA LYS A 68 2.37 -7.70 9.40
C LYS A 68 3.15 -7.19 8.18
N TYR A 69 2.57 -6.25 7.42
CA TYR A 69 3.25 -5.65 6.26
C TYR A 69 4.40 -4.75 6.70
N TYR A 70 4.19 -3.95 7.76
CA TYR A 70 5.21 -3.07 8.33
C TYR A 70 6.40 -3.83 8.93
N GLN A 71 6.14 -5.00 9.53
CA GLN A 71 7.15 -5.85 10.17
C GLN A 71 7.94 -6.73 9.18
N CYS A 72 7.54 -6.80 7.92
CA CYS A 72 8.29 -7.57 6.93
C CYS A 72 9.62 -6.88 6.61
N GLU A 73 10.73 -7.50 7.00
CA GLU A 73 12.09 -7.00 6.72
C GLU A 73 12.66 -7.71 5.46
N PRO A 74 12.87 -6.99 4.33
CA PRO A 74 13.30 -7.61 3.08
C PRO A 74 14.65 -8.31 3.11
N GLN A 75 15.56 -7.88 4.00
CA GLN A 75 16.88 -8.47 4.18
C GLN A 75 16.91 -9.57 5.27
N ASN A 76 15.75 -9.98 5.80
CA ASN A 76 15.67 -11.01 6.83
C ASN A 76 15.81 -12.43 6.27
N PHE A 77 16.97 -12.73 5.68
CA PHE A 77 17.35 -14.06 5.19
C PHE A 77 18.85 -14.30 5.40
N THR A 78 19.25 -15.56 5.41
CA THR A 78 20.66 -15.96 5.55
C THR A 78 21.45 -15.55 4.30
N GLY A 79 22.46 -14.70 4.47
CA GLY A 79 23.36 -14.29 3.39
C GLY A 79 24.50 -13.39 3.88
N SER A 80 25.48 -13.15 3.01
CA SER A 80 26.55 -12.17 3.23
C SER A 80 26.04 -10.74 3.05
N ALA A 81 26.83 -9.75 3.49
CA ALA A 81 26.50 -8.33 3.28
C ALA A 81 26.35 -7.97 1.79
N GLU A 82 27.14 -8.60 0.91
CA GLU A 82 27.03 -8.45 -0.54
C GLU A 82 25.73 -9.06 -1.08
N GLN A 83 25.28 -10.19 -0.53
CA GLN A 83 23.99 -10.77 -0.91
C GLN A 83 22.82 -9.91 -0.42
N HIS A 84 22.93 -9.30 0.76
CA HIS A 84 21.93 -8.34 1.24
C HIS A 84 21.89 -7.07 0.40
N SER A 85 23.02 -6.60 -0.13
CA SER A 85 23.08 -5.43 -1.03
C SER A 85 22.51 -5.70 -2.44
N ASN A 86 22.18 -6.96 -2.74
CA ASN A 86 21.42 -7.33 -3.93
C ASN A 86 19.92 -7.13 -3.78
N VAL A 87 19.41 -6.86 -2.58
CA VAL A 87 18.01 -6.46 -2.37
C VAL A 87 17.87 -4.98 -2.70
N ILE A 88 17.16 -4.68 -3.79
CA ILE A 88 17.04 -3.31 -4.31
C ILE A 88 15.68 -2.66 -4.02
N GLY A 89 14.75 -3.40 -3.41
CA GLY A 89 13.46 -2.85 -3.01
C GLY A 89 12.36 -3.90 -2.89
N GLY A 90 11.14 -3.44 -3.15
CA GLY A 90 9.95 -4.22 -2.89
C GLY A 90 8.69 -3.68 -3.55
N GLU A 91 7.67 -4.53 -3.63
CA GLU A 91 6.37 -4.18 -4.21
C GLU A 91 5.22 -4.62 -3.30
N ALA A 92 4.28 -3.70 -3.07
CA ALA A 92 2.98 -4.02 -2.51
C ALA A 92 2.04 -4.45 -3.64
N CYS A 93 1.62 -5.71 -3.66
CA CYS A 93 0.79 -6.23 -4.74
C CYS A 93 -0.70 -6.21 -4.37
N VAL A 94 -1.50 -5.81 -5.34
CA VAL A 94 -2.96 -5.97 -5.34
C VAL A 94 -3.34 -6.75 -6.58
N TRP A 95 -3.60 -8.04 -6.42
CA TRP A 95 -4.21 -8.84 -7.47
C TRP A 95 -5.71 -8.55 -7.58
N ALA A 96 -6.22 -8.50 -8.81
CA ALA A 96 -7.51 -7.91 -9.13
C ALA A 96 -8.68 -8.92 -9.18
N GLU A 97 -8.52 -10.13 -8.63
CA GLU A 97 -9.57 -11.16 -8.70
C GLU A 97 -10.87 -10.72 -8.01
N TYR A 98 -10.75 -9.94 -6.93
CA TYR A 98 -11.87 -9.42 -6.14
C TYR A 98 -11.81 -7.90 -5.95
N ILE A 99 -11.02 -7.22 -6.78
CA ILE A 99 -10.72 -5.80 -6.64
C ILE A 99 -10.94 -5.08 -7.96
N ASP A 100 -11.75 -4.02 -7.92
CA ASP A 100 -12.10 -3.20 -9.06
C ASP A 100 -12.20 -1.72 -8.67
N GLY A 101 -12.79 -0.90 -9.56
CA GLY A 101 -12.95 0.54 -9.32
C GLY A 101 -13.80 0.89 -8.10
N THR A 102 -14.59 -0.05 -7.57
CA THR A 102 -15.46 0.19 -6.40
C THR A 102 -14.69 0.13 -5.08
N ASN A 103 -13.60 -0.64 -5.00
CA ASN A 103 -12.94 -0.96 -3.73
C ASN A 103 -11.40 -0.86 -3.75
N ILE A 104 -10.76 -0.58 -4.89
CA ILE A 104 -9.28 -0.52 -5.00
C ILE A 104 -8.64 0.44 -4.00
N LEU A 105 -9.17 1.67 -3.86
CA LEU A 105 -8.53 2.70 -3.05
C LEU A 105 -8.62 2.42 -1.54
N SER A 106 -9.79 1.98 -1.06
CA SER A 106 -9.99 1.63 0.35
C SER A 106 -9.29 0.33 0.72
N THR A 107 -9.14 -0.58 -0.23
CA THR A 107 -8.35 -1.80 -0.06
C THR A 107 -6.86 -1.48 0.03
N LEU A 108 -6.34 -0.65 -0.87
CA LEU A 108 -4.91 -0.32 -0.95
C LEU A 108 -4.46 0.56 0.21
N TRP A 109 -5.18 1.66 0.49
CA TRP A 109 -4.77 2.67 1.44
C TRP A 109 -5.54 2.59 2.76
N PRO A 110 -4.85 2.72 3.92
CA PRO A 110 -3.45 3.12 4.09
C PRO A 110 -2.48 1.93 4.21
N ARG A 111 -2.91 0.68 3.95
CA ARG A 111 -2.07 -0.52 4.12
C ARG A 111 -0.78 -0.47 3.31
N ALA A 112 -0.85 0.00 2.06
CA ALA A 112 0.33 0.18 1.22
C ALA A 112 1.33 1.22 1.79
N SER A 113 0.88 2.16 2.63
CA SER A 113 1.78 3.11 3.30
C SER A 113 2.70 2.43 4.32
N ALA A 114 2.26 1.33 4.92
CA ALA A 114 3.11 0.54 5.82
C ALA A 114 4.29 -0.09 5.04
N VAL A 115 4.03 -0.56 3.83
CA VAL A 115 5.06 -1.08 2.92
C VAL A 115 5.99 0.05 2.47
N ALA A 116 5.42 1.20 2.11
CA ALA A 116 6.19 2.37 1.70
C ALA A 116 7.16 2.84 2.80
N GLU A 117 6.72 2.88 4.05
CA GLU A 117 7.61 3.26 5.16
C GLU A 117 8.74 2.24 5.36
N ARG A 118 8.45 0.94 5.29
CA ARG A 118 9.48 -0.12 5.37
C ARG A 118 10.53 -0.01 4.25
N LEU A 119 10.14 0.40 3.05
CA LEU A 119 11.04 0.54 1.91
C LEU A 119 11.82 1.86 1.89
N TRP A 120 11.36 2.86 2.65
CA TRP A 120 11.94 4.21 2.63
C TRP A 120 12.75 4.53 3.89
N SER A 121 12.21 4.19 5.05
CA SER A 121 12.80 4.52 6.35
C SER A 121 14.01 3.65 6.66
N SER A 122 14.82 4.10 7.62
CA SER A 122 15.93 3.31 8.13
C SER A 122 15.44 1.95 8.64
N ARG A 123 16.30 0.93 8.51
CA ARG A 123 15.99 -0.47 8.83
C ARG A 123 15.48 -0.67 10.26
N ASP A 124 16.04 0.09 11.21
CA ASP A 124 15.72 0.05 12.63
C ASP A 124 14.36 0.68 12.99
N VAL A 125 13.73 1.44 12.08
CA VAL A 125 12.38 1.98 12.25
C VAL A 125 11.36 0.84 12.12
N THR A 126 11.09 0.18 13.24
CA THR A 126 10.28 -1.06 13.30
C THR A 126 9.21 -1.05 14.39
N ASP A 127 9.18 -0.04 15.26
CA ASP A 127 8.19 0.05 16.34
C ASP A 127 6.77 0.28 15.78
N VAL A 128 5.94 -0.74 15.93
CA VAL A 128 4.55 -0.76 15.46
C VAL A 128 3.68 0.22 16.25
N GLU A 129 3.89 0.38 17.56
CA GLU A 129 3.03 1.24 18.37
C GLU A 129 3.30 2.73 18.10
N SER A 130 4.56 3.11 17.87
CA SER A 130 4.90 4.43 17.33
C SER A 130 4.35 4.63 15.91
N ALA A 131 4.50 3.64 15.02
CA ALA A 131 4.02 3.74 13.63
C ALA A 131 2.50 3.91 13.53
N LYS A 132 1.74 3.26 14.42
CA LYS A 132 0.27 3.28 14.46
C LYS A 132 -0.29 4.70 14.41
N PHE A 133 0.18 5.60 15.26
CA PHE A 133 -0.34 6.97 15.33
C PHE A 133 0.08 7.82 14.14
N ARG A 134 1.32 7.64 13.63
CA ARG A 134 1.79 8.35 12.43
C ARG A 134 1.05 7.90 11.17
N LEU A 135 0.75 6.60 11.08
CA LEU A 135 -0.02 6.02 9.99
C LEU A 135 -1.48 6.50 10.01
N ASP A 136 -2.07 6.65 11.20
CA ASP A 136 -3.44 7.19 11.35
C ASP A 136 -3.51 8.66 10.93
N GLN A 137 -2.54 9.48 11.34
CA GLN A 137 -2.41 10.86 10.85
C GLN A 137 -2.20 10.90 9.34
N GLN A 138 -1.40 9.98 8.77
CA GLN A 138 -1.21 9.87 7.34
C GLN A 138 -2.51 9.49 6.62
N ARG A 139 -3.31 8.59 7.19
CA ARG A 139 -4.65 8.25 6.69
C ARG A 139 -5.54 9.49 6.66
N CYS A 140 -5.58 10.29 7.72
CA CYS A 140 -6.36 11.54 7.70
C CYS A 140 -5.87 12.54 6.65
N ARG A 141 -4.54 12.63 6.43
CA ARG A 141 -3.99 13.45 5.33
C ARG A 141 -4.42 12.94 3.95
N MET A 142 -4.52 11.62 3.74
CA MET A 142 -5.03 11.03 2.50
C MET A 142 -6.50 11.35 2.29
N VAL A 143 -7.32 11.17 3.33
CA VAL A 143 -8.76 11.46 3.30
C VAL A 143 -9.02 12.94 3.01
N ARG A 144 -8.31 13.86 3.66
CA ARG A 144 -8.37 15.30 3.36
C ARG A 144 -8.00 15.64 1.91
N ARG A 145 -7.25 14.78 1.22
CA ARG A 145 -6.86 14.92 -0.20
C ARG A 145 -7.82 14.18 -1.15
N GLY A 146 -8.95 13.69 -0.67
CA GLY A 146 -9.95 12.99 -1.48
C GLY A 146 -9.63 11.52 -1.76
N ILE A 147 -8.67 10.92 -1.05
CA ILE A 147 -8.37 9.49 -1.15
C ILE A 147 -9.18 8.76 -0.06
N PRO A 148 -10.09 7.83 -0.43
CA PRO A 148 -10.94 7.11 0.53
C PRO A 148 -10.16 5.99 1.25
N ALA A 149 -9.14 6.37 2.01
CA ALA A 149 -8.32 5.44 2.78
C ALA A 149 -9.10 4.88 3.98
N LYS A 150 -9.10 3.56 4.15
CA LYS A 150 -9.83 2.89 5.23
C LYS A 150 -9.25 3.24 6.62
N PRO A 151 -10.05 3.25 7.69
CA PRO A 151 -9.52 3.45 9.04
C PRO A 151 -8.60 2.31 9.48
N ILE A 152 -7.68 2.60 10.40
CA ILE A 152 -6.82 1.61 11.05
C ILE A 152 -7.03 1.54 12.57
N LEU A 153 -7.73 2.52 13.13
CA LEU A 153 -8.10 2.68 14.54
C LEU A 153 -9.58 3.07 14.66
N ASP A 154 -10.08 3.09 15.88
CA ASP A 154 -11.42 3.49 16.31
C ASP A 154 -11.60 5.03 16.41
N GLY A 155 -10.84 5.81 15.64
CA GLY A 155 -10.86 7.27 15.62
C GLY A 155 -11.62 7.91 14.46
N TYR A 156 -11.46 9.23 14.29
CA TYR A 156 -12.06 10.03 13.22
C TYR A 156 -11.09 11.13 12.74
N CYS A 157 -11.26 11.61 11.50
CA CYS A 157 -10.41 12.63 10.88
C CYS A 157 -11.03 14.05 10.87
N GLY A 158 -11.89 14.36 11.85
CA GLY A 158 -12.61 15.64 11.90
C GLY A 158 -13.59 15.82 10.75
N ASP A 159 -13.69 17.06 10.25
CA ASP A 159 -14.61 17.47 9.18
C ASP A 159 -14.35 16.78 7.83
N TYR A 160 -13.24 16.06 7.70
CA TYR A 160 -12.84 15.38 6.47
C TYR A 160 -13.26 13.92 6.42
N GLU A 161 -13.84 13.36 7.50
CA GLU A 161 -14.15 11.93 7.56
C GLU A 161 -14.97 11.47 6.34
N PHE A 162 -14.53 10.38 5.69
CA PHE A 162 -15.09 9.94 4.43
C PHE A 162 -16.46 9.29 4.66
N GLY A 163 -17.52 10.07 4.50
CA GLY A 163 -18.90 9.59 4.55
C GLY A 163 -19.57 9.70 5.92
N PHE A 164 -19.77 10.94 6.37
CA PHE A 164 -21.06 11.36 6.91
C PHE A 164 -21.32 12.76 6.36
N PRO A 165 -22.11 12.93 5.29
CA PRO A 165 -22.49 14.27 4.89
C PRO A 165 -23.30 14.90 6.03
N GLU A 166 -23.07 16.18 6.33
CA GLU A 166 -23.99 16.96 7.18
C GLU A 166 -25.46 16.80 6.73
N SER A 167 -25.67 16.51 5.45
CA SER A 167 -26.98 16.25 4.83
C SER A 167 -27.66 14.94 5.26
N MET A 168 -27.03 14.09 6.07
CA MET A 168 -27.68 12.90 6.65
C MET A 168 -28.25 13.13 8.06
N GLY A 169 -28.19 14.36 8.59
CA GLY A 169 -29.07 14.80 9.69
C GLY A 169 -28.96 14.07 11.03
N ILE A 170 -27.95 13.23 11.28
CA ILE A 170 -27.85 12.45 12.53
C ILE A 170 -27.34 13.30 13.71
N TYR A 171 -26.73 14.47 13.43
CA TYR A 171 -26.24 15.39 14.47
C TYR A 171 -26.69 16.84 14.24
N LYS A 172 -28.00 17.09 14.16
CA LYS A 172 -28.54 18.44 14.39
C LYS A 172 -29.24 18.49 15.75
N GLN A 173 -28.47 19.01 16.71
CA GLN A 173 -28.80 19.70 17.96
C GLN A 173 -30.23 19.53 18.52
N VAL A 174 -30.29 18.90 19.69
CA VAL A 174 -31.31 19.20 20.70
C VAL A 174 -31.07 20.65 21.14
N THR A 175 -31.74 21.62 20.51
CA THR A 175 -32.18 22.88 21.15
C THR A 175 -33.05 23.71 20.19
N GLN A 176 -34.31 23.83 20.61
CA GLN A 176 -35.25 24.94 20.44
C GLN A 176 -35.91 25.20 19.07
N GLU A 177 -37.24 25.37 19.17
CA GLU A 177 -38.22 25.74 18.15
C GLU A 177 -37.89 27.05 17.43
N GLU A 178 -38.14 27.12 16.12
CA GLU A 178 -39.02 28.12 15.47
C GLU A 178 -39.07 27.93 13.92
N HIS A 179 -40.27 27.61 13.41
CA HIS A 179 -40.96 27.94 12.14
C HIS A 179 -40.29 28.10 10.73
N PRO A 180 -41.07 27.93 9.62
CA PRO A 180 -40.59 27.35 8.35
C PRO A 180 -40.40 28.33 7.17
N ASN A 181 -39.75 27.80 6.13
CA ASN A 181 -39.77 28.12 4.68
C ASN A 181 -38.45 28.67 4.10
N THR A 182 -37.82 27.91 3.18
CA THR A 182 -37.74 28.21 1.73
C THR A 182 -36.89 27.18 0.97
N SER A 183 -37.09 27.18 -0.34
CA SER A 183 -36.94 26.12 -1.34
C SER A 183 -35.54 25.89 -1.95
N ALA A 184 -35.36 24.64 -2.43
CA ALA A 184 -34.70 24.20 -3.68
C ALA A 184 -33.16 24.18 -3.82
N GLY A 185 -32.66 23.02 -4.29
CA GLY A 185 -31.36 22.86 -4.95
C GLY A 185 -30.83 21.42 -4.92
N SER A 186 -30.94 20.68 -6.03
CA SER A 186 -30.28 19.37 -6.21
C SER A 186 -28.81 19.57 -6.64
N PRO A 187 -27.82 18.84 -6.11
CA PRO A 187 -26.43 19.02 -6.53
C PRO A 187 -26.11 18.25 -7.82
N VAL A 188 -25.57 18.98 -8.79
CA VAL A 188 -24.97 18.51 -10.04
C VAL A 188 -23.50 18.18 -9.80
N TRP A 189 -23.04 17.00 -10.26
CA TRP A 189 -21.63 16.61 -10.21
C TRP A 189 -20.84 17.24 -11.37
N PRO A 190 -19.75 18.01 -11.13
CA PRO A 190 -18.86 18.40 -12.22
C PRO A 190 -17.90 17.24 -12.55
N ARG A 191 -18.02 16.70 -13.76
CA ARG A 191 -16.98 15.87 -14.38
C ARG A 191 -15.81 16.78 -14.78
N SER A 192 -14.64 16.61 -14.17
CA SER A 192 -13.39 17.14 -14.73
C SER A 192 -12.33 16.03 -14.77
N SER A 193 -12.04 15.60 -16.01
CA SER A 193 -11.21 14.44 -16.35
C SER A 193 -9.70 14.72 -16.36
N LEU A 194 -9.20 15.69 -15.58
CA LEU A 194 -7.82 16.16 -15.68
C LEU A 194 -7.00 16.05 -14.38
N THR A 195 -7.60 15.68 -13.25
CA THR A 195 -6.89 15.51 -11.97
C THR A 195 -6.38 14.09 -11.73
N TYR A 196 -6.93 13.08 -12.41
CA TYR A 196 -6.53 11.68 -12.23
C TYR A 196 -5.15 11.35 -12.83
N THR A 197 -4.74 12.03 -13.90
CA THR A 197 -3.46 11.76 -14.58
C THR A 197 -2.27 12.28 -13.77
N LEU A 198 -2.44 13.34 -12.98
CA LEU A 198 -1.36 13.92 -12.16
C LEU A 198 -1.10 13.13 -10.87
N LEU A 199 -2.12 12.45 -10.33
CA LEU A 199 -2.00 11.61 -9.14
C LEU A 199 -1.21 10.31 -9.39
N LEU A 200 -1.20 9.79 -10.62
CA LEU A 200 -0.40 8.62 -11.00
C LEU A 200 1.10 8.94 -11.13
N ILE A 201 1.46 10.17 -11.53
CA ILE A 201 2.86 10.58 -11.70
C ILE A 201 3.53 10.85 -10.34
N LEU A 202 2.78 11.31 -9.33
CA LEU A 202 3.30 11.51 -7.98
C LEU A 202 3.49 10.19 -7.21
N ALA A 203 2.68 9.16 -7.47
CA ALA A 203 2.89 7.83 -6.90
C ALA A 203 4.11 7.11 -7.51
N GLN A 204 4.41 7.33 -8.79
CA GLN A 204 5.58 6.74 -9.45
C GLN A 204 6.91 7.45 -9.11
N LYS A 205 6.88 8.73 -8.70
CA LYS A 205 8.10 9.46 -8.30
C LYS A 205 8.58 9.19 -6.87
N ILE A 206 7.75 8.64 -5.99
CA ILE A 206 8.17 8.35 -4.61
C ILE A 206 8.95 7.02 -4.49
N VAL A 207 8.80 6.09 -5.46
CA VAL A 207 9.47 4.77 -5.42
C VAL A 207 10.80 4.76 -6.20
N ARG A 208 11.23 5.88 -6.77
CA ARG A 208 12.50 5.98 -7.52
C ARG A 208 13.41 7.04 -6.92
N ILE A 209 13.96 6.75 -5.74
CA ILE A 209 15.20 7.40 -5.28
C ILE A 209 16.33 6.39 -5.42
N SER A 210 17.20 6.69 -6.38
CA SER A 210 18.50 6.06 -6.55
C SER A 210 19.30 6.13 -5.25
N TYR A 211 19.81 4.99 -4.81
CA TYR A 211 20.96 4.95 -3.92
C TYR A 211 22.15 5.62 -4.64
N HIS A 212 22.58 6.77 -4.15
CA HIS A 212 23.91 7.32 -4.43
C HIS A 212 24.68 7.37 -3.11
N LEU A 213 25.73 6.54 -3.08
CA LEU A 213 26.84 6.44 -2.11
C LEU A 213 26.52 5.82 -0.75
#